data_AF-A0A3D4TEQ3-F1
#
_entry.id   AF-A0A3D4TEQ3-F1
#
_cell.length_a   1.000
_cell.length_b   1.000
_cell.length_c   1.000
_cell.angle_alpha   90.00
_cell.angle_beta   90.00
_cell.angle_gamma   90.00
#
_symmetry.space_group_name_H-M   'P 1'
#
loop_
_entity.id
_entity.type
_entity.pdbx_description
1 polymer ?
#
loop_
_entity_poly.entity_id
_entity_poly.type
_entity_poly.pdbx_seq_one_letter_code
_entity_poly.pdbx_strand_id
1 'polypeptide(L)'
;MYFIRFLFTTLYFGIRVLLVRWRAEKQAVALLRDLEQRFNGRFDQATFRKVAKSHPIYLSIVNDAFTGLHGRTTTIAEQERCVLYFICSSLFDNFFDEHSRTDDEIYAMTFAPDTYAPKDFDDRAAKYAHTRLLNEVKDKQGYLEVLMHEYKGQMISREQFDPAITNERI
;
A
#
# COMPACT_ATOMS: atom_id res chain seq x y z
N MET A 1 -31.37 -31.80 0.00
CA MET A 1 -31.42 -30.40 -0.51
C MET A 1 -30.40 -29.47 0.16
N TYR A 2 -30.31 -29.40 1.49
CA TYR A 2 -29.36 -28.49 2.18
C TYR A 2 -27.89 -28.75 1.87
N PHE A 3 -27.47 -30.02 1.77
CA PHE A 3 -26.09 -30.38 1.45
C PHE A 3 -25.67 -29.96 0.03
N ILE A 4 -26.55 -30.14 -0.96
CA ILE A 4 -26.30 -29.71 -2.35
C ILE A 4 -26.20 -28.18 -2.43
N ARG A 5 -27.10 -27.46 -1.74
CA ARG A 5 -27.06 -25.99 -1.66
C ARG A 5 -25.78 -25.50 -0.98
N PHE A 6 -25.38 -26.14 0.12
CA PHE A 6 -24.13 -25.85 0.81
C PHE A 6 -22.90 -26.06 -0.08
N LEU A 7 -22.82 -27.21 -0.77
CA LEU A 7 -21.76 -27.51 -1.74
C LEU A 7 -21.69 -26.45 -2.83
N PHE A 8 -22.83 -26.12 -3.44
CA PHE A 8 -22.91 -25.11 -4.50
C PHE A 8 -22.46 -23.73 -4.00
N THR A 9 -22.93 -23.30 -2.83
CA THR A 9 -22.53 -22.02 -2.25
C THR A 9 -21.03 -21.97 -1.96
N THR A 10 -20.47 -23.04 -1.38
CA THR A 10 -19.04 -23.11 -1.05
C THR A 10 -18.17 -23.14 -2.31
N LEU A 11 -18.53 -23.94 -3.31
CA LEU A 11 -17.84 -23.98 -4.61
C LEU A 11 -17.91 -22.64 -5.34
N TYR A 12 -19.11 -22.05 -5.42
CA TYR A 12 -19.30 -20.73 -6.04
C TYR A 12 -18.46 -19.66 -5.35
N PHE A 13 -18.45 -19.65 -4.01
CA PHE A 13 -17.63 -18.73 -3.23
C PHE A 13 -16.14 -18.93 -3.51
N GLY A 14 -15.65 -20.18 -3.48
CA GLY A 14 -14.24 -20.49 -3.78
C GLY A 14 -13.82 -20.04 -5.18
N ILE A 15 -14.62 -20.35 -6.21
CA ILE A 15 -14.35 -19.93 -7.59
C ILE A 15 -14.37 -18.40 -7.71
N ARG A 16 -15.37 -17.74 -7.11
CA ARG A 16 -15.48 -16.27 -7.14
C ARG A 16 -14.26 -15.62 -6.50
N VAL A 17 -13.81 -16.10 -5.34
CA VAL A 17 -12.61 -15.56 -4.66
C VAL A 17 -11.37 -15.70 -5.56
N LEU A 18 -11.18 -16.86 -6.20
CA LEU A 18 -10.05 -17.06 -7.12
C LEU A 18 -10.10 -16.10 -8.32
N LEU A 19 -11.28 -15.92 -8.93
CA LEU A 19 -11.44 -15.02 -10.07
C LEU A 19 -11.23 -13.55 -9.68
N VAL A 20 -11.75 -13.13 -8.53
CA VAL A 20 -11.55 -11.77 -7.99
C VAL A 20 -10.06 -11.53 -7.74
N ARG A 21 -9.38 -12.47 -7.07
CA ARG A 21 -7.94 -12.35 -6.79
C ARG A 21 -7.11 -12.26 -8.07
N TRP A 22 -7.40 -13.12 -9.05
CA TRP A 22 -6.71 -13.09 -10.34
C TRP A 22 -6.90 -11.76 -11.08
N ARG A 23 -8.13 -11.23 -11.09
CA ARG A 23 -8.42 -9.94 -11.73
C ARG A 23 -7.74 -8.78 -11.00
N ALA A 24 -7.78 -8.78 -9.67
CA ALA A 24 -7.13 -7.78 -8.83
C ALA A 24 -5.61 -7.78 -9.02
N GLU A 25 -4.99 -8.95 -9.14
CA GLU A 25 -3.56 -9.06 -9.42
C GLU A 25 -3.23 -8.45 -10.79
N LYS A 26 -4.01 -8.78 -11.81
CA LYS A 26 -3.85 -8.20 -13.16
C LYS A 26 -3.98 -6.67 -13.14
N GLN A 27 -4.90 -6.13 -12.36
CA GLN A 27 -5.09 -4.68 -12.23
C GLN A 27 -3.92 -4.02 -11.50
N ALA A 28 -3.45 -4.61 -10.40
CA ALA A 28 -2.26 -4.12 -9.69
C ALA A 28 -1.03 -4.12 -10.59
N VAL A 29 -0.80 -5.22 -11.33
CA VAL A 29 0.28 -5.32 -12.32
C VAL A 29 0.16 -4.24 -13.40
N ALA A 30 -1.04 -4.02 -13.93
CA ALA A 30 -1.26 -2.99 -14.94
C ALA A 30 -0.92 -1.58 -14.42
N LEU A 31 -1.36 -1.25 -13.20
CA LEU A 31 -1.04 0.05 -12.58
C LEU A 31 0.47 0.19 -12.32
N LEU A 32 1.13 -0.84 -11.80
CA LEU A 32 2.58 -0.81 -11.59
C LEU A 32 3.32 -0.57 -12.92
N ARG A 33 2.97 -1.29 -13.99
CA ARG A 33 3.59 -1.11 -15.32
C ARG A 33 3.32 0.27 -15.91
N ASP A 34 2.13 0.83 -15.70
CA ASP A 34 1.81 2.21 -16.10
C ASP A 34 2.75 3.21 -15.41
N LEU A 35 2.98 3.07 -14.11
CA LEU A 35 3.90 3.93 -13.37
C LEU A 35 5.36 3.78 -13.83
N GLU A 36 5.81 2.55 -14.07
CA GLU A 36 7.14 2.27 -14.65
C GLU A 36 7.35 2.99 -15.98
N GLN A 37 6.35 2.91 -16.87
CA GLN A 37 6.39 3.60 -18.16
C GLN A 37 6.33 5.12 -17.98
N ARG A 38 5.41 5.61 -17.14
CA ARG A 38 5.18 7.03 -16.91
C ARG A 38 6.39 7.75 -16.33
N PHE A 39 7.13 7.10 -15.43
CA PHE A 39 8.27 7.68 -14.74
C PHE A 39 9.62 7.19 -15.25
N ASN A 40 9.63 6.47 -16.38
CA ASN A 40 10.81 5.93 -17.05
C ASN A 40 11.77 5.24 -16.08
N GLY A 41 11.24 4.30 -15.31
CA GLY A 41 11.98 3.54 -14.29
C GLY A 41 11.29 2.21 -14.00
N ARG A 42 11.79 1.48 -12.99
CA ARG A 42 11.26 0.17 -12.63
C ARG A 42 11.27 0.00 -11.13
N PHE A 43 10.21 -0.60 -10.61
CA PHE A 43 10.24 -1.12 -9.24
C PHE A 43 11.26 -2.26 -9.20
N ASP A 44 11.93 -2.42 -8.07
CA ASP A 44 12.66 -3.65 -7.81
C ASP A 44 11.67 -4.84 -7.80
N GLN A 45 12.21 -6.03 -8.05
CA GLN A 45 11.39 -7.22 -8.21
C GLN A 45 10.64 -7.61 -6.92
N ALA A 46 11.20 -7.33 -5.74
CA ALA A 46 10.58 -7.66 -4.47
C ALA A 46 9.39 -6.73 -4.20
N THR A 47 9.56 -5.42 -4.37
CA THR A 47 8.46 -4.43 -4.23
C THR A 47 7.35 -4.69 -5.24
N PHE A 48 7.68 -4.91 -6.51
CA PHE A 48 6.69 -5.21 -7.54
C PHE A 48 5.84 -6.41 -7.15
N ARG A 49 6.47 -7.50 -6.69
CA ARG A 49 5.77 -8.72 -6.27
C ARG A 49 4.96 -8.50 -4.99
N LYS A 50 5.52 -7.79 -4.00
CA LYS A 50 4.85 -7.46 -2.73
C LYS A 50 3.54 -6.72 -3.02
N VAL A 51 3.58 -5.65 -3.80
CA VAL A 51 2.38 -4.88 -4.14
C VAL A 51 1.38 -5.71 -4.95
N ALA A 52 1.84 -6.39 -6.01
CA ALA A 52 0.96 -7.17 -6.89
C ALA A 52 0.24 -8.32 -6.17
N LYS A 53 0.84 -8.89 -5.12
CA LYS A 53 0.27 -10.02 -4.36
C LYS A 53 -0.50 -9.60 -3.11
N SER A 54 -0.10 -8.52 -2.44
CA SER A 54 -0.77 -8.04 -1.23
C SER A 54 -2.17 -7.48 -1.52
N HIS A 55 -2.32 -6.69 -2.59
CA HIS A 55 -3.61 -6.09 -2.95
C HIS A 55 -4.73 -7.14 -3.14
N PRO A 56 -4.55 -8.22 -3.93
CA PRO A 56 -5.57 -9.27 -4.07
C PRO A 56 -5.98 -9.95 -2.77
N ILE A 57 -5.03 -10.14 -1.84
CA ILE A 57 -5.31 -10.77 -0.54
C ILE A 57 -6.21 -9.85 0.29
N TYR A 58 -5.81 -8.59 0.42
CA TYR A 58 -6.55 -7.59 1.19
C TYR A 58 -7.92 -7.28 0.58
N LEU A 59 -8.02 -7.25 -0.75
CA LEU A 59 -9.31 -7.06 -1.43
C LEU A 59 -10.34 -8.07 -0.94
N SER A 60 -9.98 -9.35 -0.91
CA SER A 60 -10.91 -10.42 -0.54
C SER A 60 -11.21 -10.54 0.95
N ILE A 61 -10.23 -10.25 1.82
CA ILE A 61 -10.34 -10.50 3.26
C ILE A 61 -10.77 -9.26 4.03
N VAL A 62 -10.31 -8.08 3.59
CA VAL A 62 -10.49 -6.81 4.29
C VAL A 62 -11.54 -5.98 3.54
N ASN A 63 -11.24 -5.58 2.30
CA ASN A 63 -12.05 -4.57 1.61
C ASN A 63 -13.47 -5.09 1.31
N ASP A 64 -13.59 -6.30 0.74
CA ASP A 64 -14.89 -6.91 0.46
C ASP A 64 -15.66 -7.28 1.74
N ALA A 65 -14.97 -7.58 2.84
CA ALA A 65 -15.62 -7.81 4.13
C ALA A 65 -16.28 -6.51 4.66
N PHE A 66 -15.54 -5.40 4.69
CA PHE A 66 -16.08 -4.12 5.16
C PHE A 66 -17.15 -3.54 4.23
N THR A 67 -16.94 -3.61 2.92
CA THR A 67 -17.94 -3.14 1.95
C THR A 67 -19.18 -4.03 1.95
N GLY A 68 -19.02 -5.32 2.25
CA GLY A 68 -20.11 -6.27 2.45
C GLY A 68 -21.02 -5.91 3.62
N LEU A 69 -20.50 -5.28 4.69
CA LEU A 69 -21.33 -4.74 5.79
C LEU A 69 -22.31 -3.65 5.31
N HIS A 70 -21.98 -3.00 4.20
CA HIS A 70 -22.84 -2.02 3.53
C HIS A 70 -23.61 -2.59 2.33
N GLY A 71 -23.65 -3.91 2.17
CA GLY A 71 -24.40 -4.59 1.11
C GLY A 71 -23.83 -4.38 -0.30
N ARG A 72 -22.56 -4.01 -0.43
CA ARG A 72 -21.88 -3.78 -1.72
C ARG A 72 -20.53 -4.52 -1.78
N THR A 73 -19.87 -4.46 -2.93
CA THR A 73 -18.49 -4.92 -3.11
C THR A 73 -17.54 -3.74 -3.27
N THR A 74 -16.24 -4.01 -3.16
CA THR A 74 -15.21 -3.00 -3.40
C THR A 74 -15.24 -2.54 -4.86
N THR A 75 -15.34 -1.23 -5.06
CA THR A 75 -15.35 -0.59 -6.38
C THR A 75 -13.96 -0.57 -7.02
N ILE A 76 -13.89 -0.29 -8.33
CA ILE A 76 -12.61 -0.19 -9.06
C ILE A 76 -11.73 0.94 -8.48
N ALA A 77 -12.33 2.09 -8.14
CA ALA A 77 -11.58 3.20 -7.53
C ALA A 77 -11.04 2.85 -6.14
N GLU A 78 -11.80 2.11 -5.33
CA GLU A 78 -11.31 1.60 -4.04
C GLU A 78 -10.20 0.56 -4.21
N GLN A 79 -10.27 -0.26 -5.26
CA GLN A 79 -9.20 -1.20 -5.59
C GLN A 79 -7.92 -0.46 -6.00
N GLU A 80 -8.01 0.55 -6.85
CA GLU A 80 -6.86 1.39 -7.24
C GLU A 80 -6.22 2.05 -6.01
N ARG A 81 -7.01 2.67 -5.13
CA ARG A 81 -6.50 3.23 -3.86
C ARG A 81 -5.76 2.19 -3.01
N CYS A 82 -6.27 0.96 -2.96
CA CYS A 82 -5.61 -0.11 -2.23
C CYS A 82 -4.25 -0.48 -2.83
N VAL A 83 -4.11 -0.48 -4.16
CA VAL A 83 -2.80 -0.66 -4.81
C VAL A 83 -1.86 0.51 -4.50
N LEU A 84 -2.35 1.75 -4.61
CA LEU A 84 -1.56 2.95 -4.26
C LEU A 84 -1.07 2.91 -2.81
N TYR A 85 -1.92 2.46 -1.88
CA TYR A 85 -1.55 2.25 -0.47
C TYR A 85 -0.38 1.27 -0.35
N PHE A 86 -0.43 0.13 -1.05
CA PHE A 86 0.67 -0.85 -0.99
C PHE A 86 1.95 -0.34 -1.64
N ILE A 87 1.86 0.53 -2.67
CA ILE A 87 3.03 1.23 -3.21
C ILE A 87 3.64 2.13 -2.15
N CYS A 88 2.83 2.99 -1.51
CA CYS A 88 3.29 3.87 -0.43
C CYS A 88 3.94 3.09 0.71
N SER A 89 3.24 2.09 1.27
CA SER A 89 3.78 1.28 2.38
C SER A 89 5.08 0.58 1.98
N SER A 90 5.14 -0.04 0.80
CA SER A 90 6.33 -0.80 0.42
C SER A 90 7.54 0.09 0.17
N LEU A 91 7.35 1.21 -0.52
CA LEU A 91 8.46 2.15 -0.76
C LEU A 91 8.89 2.87 0.51
N PHE A 92 7.95 3.21 1.39
CA PHE A 92 8.25 3.82 2.68
C PHE A 92 9.12 2.88 3.53
N ASP A 93 8.75 1.60 3.66
CA ASP A 93 9.58 0.58 4.32
C ASP A 93 11.01 0.56 3.73
N ASN A 94 11.12 0.48 2.39
CA ASN A 94 12.43 0.40 1.73
C ASN A 94 13.29 1.66 1.97
N PHE A 95 12.70 2.86 2.02
CA PHE A 95 13.45 4.09 2.27
C PHE A 95 14.12 4.08 3.65
N PHE A 96 13.45 3.53 4.66
CA PHE A 96 14.00 3.35 6.00
C PHE A 96 15.01 2.19 6.06
N ASP A 97 14.61 1.01 5.58
CA ASP A 97 15.40 -0.22 5.70
C ASP A 97 16.74 -0.12 4.94
N GLU A 98 16.70 0.37 3.70
CA GLU A 98 17.88 0.49 2.84
C GLU A 98 18.70 1.76 3.13
N HIS A 99 18.24 2.62 4.05
CA HIS A 99 18.88 3.90 4.37
C HIS A 99 19.06 4.80 3.13
N SER A 100 18.18 4.65 2.15
CA SER A 100 18.39 5.25 0.84
C SER A 100 18.02 6.74 0.80
N ARG A 101 17.19 7.20 1.75
CA ARG A 101 16.74 8.60 1.95
C ARG A 101 17.09 9.07 3.35
N THR A 102 17.29 10.38 3.52
CA THR A 102 17.41 10.98 4.85
C THR A 102 16.04 11.13 5.52
N ASP A 103 16.04 11.28 6.85
CA ASP A 103 14.78 11.46 7.60
C ASP A 103 14.03 12.73 7.17
N ASP A 104 14.77 13.80 6.84
CA ASP A 104 14.23 15.05 6.31
C ASP A 104 13.60 14.86 4.92
N GLU A 105 14.18 14.00 4.08
CA GLU A 105 13.65 13.70 2.75
C GLU A 105 12.36 12.88 2.83
N ILE A 106 12.34 11.87 3.69
CA ILE A 106 11.14 11.08 3.96
C ILE A 106 10.06 11.99 4.55
N TYR A 107 10.41 12.82 5.52
CA TYR A 107 9.48 13.79 6.11
C TYR A 107 8.90 14.74 5.06
N ALA A 108 9.76 15.35 4.22
CA ALA A 108 9.32 16.27 3.18
C ALA A 108 8.41 15.57 2.15
N MET A 109 8.73 14.35 1.75
CA MET A 109 7.91 13.58 0.82
C MET A 109 6.54 13.22 1.41
N THR A 110 6.46 12.94 2.72
CA THR A 110 5.21 12.55 3.39
C THR A 110 4.35 13.75 3.83
N PHE A 111 4.95 14.81 4.35
CA PHE A 111 4.21 15.93 4.97
C PHE A 111 4.25 17.22 4.16
N ALA A 112 5.13 17.33 3.17
CA ALA A 112 5.19 18.45 2.23
C ALA A 112 5.38 17.98 0.77
N PRO A 113 4.55 17.03 0.28
CA PRO A 113 4.75 16.38 -1.02
C PRO A 113 4.79 17.36 -2.18
N ASP A 114 4.04 18.46 -2.12
CA ASP A 114 3.97 19.46 -3.18
C ASP A 114 5.32 20.15 -3.42
N THR A 115 6.08 20.40 -2.36
CA THR A 115 7.39 21.06 -2.41
C THR A 115 8.56 20.08 -2.57
N TYR A 116 8.33 18.79 -2.29
CA TYR A 116 9.36 17.77 -2.44
C TYR A 116 9.71 17.54 -3.92
N ALA A 117 11.01 17.59 -4.25
CA ALA A 117 11.53 17.33 -5.58
C ALA A 117 12.01 15.87 -5.68
N PRO A 118 11.31 14.99 -6.42
CA PRO A 118 11.70 13.58 -6.54
C PRO A 118 13.05 13.41 -7.22
N LYS A 119 13.94 12.59 -6.65
CA LYS A 119 15.28 12.35 -7.19
C LYS A 119 15.31 11.25 -8.24
N ASP A 120 14.54 10.19 -8.02
CA ASP A 120 14.55 9.00 -8.85
C ASP A 120 13.14 8.44 -9.10
N PHE A 121 13.10 7.21 -9.61
CA PHE A 121 11.85 6.54 -9.92
C PHE A 121 10.99 6.27 -8.68
N ASP A 122 11.60 5.78 -7.59
CA ASP A 122 10.87 5.40 -6.39
C ASP A 122 10.26 6.63 -5.70
N ASP A 123 11.01 7.74 -5.65
CA ASP A 123 10.49 9.00 -5.14
C ASP A 123 9.27 9.49 -5.97
N ARG A 124 9.34 9.36 -7.31
CA ARG A 124 8.23 9.74 -8.20
C ARG A 124 7.01 8.85 -8.00
N ALA A 125 7.22 7.55 -7.86
CA ALA A 125 6.15 6.57 -7.61
C ALA A 125 5.50 6.79 -6.23
N ALA A 126 6.31 6.96 -5.18
CA ALA A 126 5.85 7.23 -3.81
C ALA A 126 5.08 8.54 -3.73
N LYS A 127 5.64 9.64 -4.26
CA LYS A 127 4.95 10.94 -4.33
C LYS A 127 3.64 10.84 -5.09
N TYR A 128 3.62 10.18 -6.26
CA TYR A 128 2.39 10.01 -7.03
C TYR A 128 1.30 9.28 -6.24
N ALA A 129 1.63 8.13 -5.66
CA ALA A 129 0.68 7.34 -4.90
C ALA A 129 0.17 8.09 -3.66
N HIS A 130 1.08 8.73 -2.91
CA HIS A 130 0.74 9.47 -1.71
C HIS A 130 -0.13 10.69 -2.01
N THR A 131 0.24 11.53 -3.00
CA THR A 131 -0.56 12.70 -3.39
C THR A 131 -1.95 12.30 -3.90
N ARG A 132 -2.08 11.17 -4.60
CA ARG A 132 -3.39 10.65 -5.02
C ARG A 132 -4.24 10.26 -3.81
N LEU A 133 -3.70 9.50 -2.87
CA LEU A 133 -4.42 9.11 -1.65
C LEU A 133 -4.81 10.32 -0.80
N LEU A 134 -3.88 11.25 -0.57
CA LEU A 134 -4.10 12.46 0.22
C LEU A 134 -5.22 13.35 -0.35
N ASN A 135 -5.42 13.33 -1.67
CA ASN A 135 -6.50 14.09 -2.32
C ASN A 135 -7.85 13.37 -2.31
N GLU A 136 -7.89 12.07 -2.03
CA GLU A 136 -9.11 11.27 -2.01
C GLU A 136 -9.65 11.01 -0.59
N VAL A 137 -8.80 11.12 0.44
CA VAL A 137 -9.23 11.00 1.85
C VAL A 137 -10.09 12.18 2.27
N LYS A 138 -11.20 11.88 2.96
CA LYS A 138 -12.14 12.90 3.47
C LYS A 138 -11.55 13.67 4.66
N ASP A 139 -10.93 12.93 5.58
CA ASP A 139 -10.24 13.50 6.74
C ASP A 139 -8.74 13.50 6.48
N LYS A 140 -8.26 14.60 5.89
CA LYS A 140 -6.83 14.79 5.60
C LYS A 140 -6.00 14.91 6.87
N GLN A 141 -6.56 15.53 7.92
CA GLN A 141 -5.84 15.72 9.17
C GLN A 141 -5.62 14.37 9.85
N GLY A 142 -6.67 13.57 10.04
CA GLY A 142 -6.54 12.24 10.63
C GLY A 142 -5.62 11.32 9.81
N TYR A 143 -5.63 11.42 8.48
CA TYR A 143 -4.70 10.70 7.63
C TYR A 143 -3.23 11.10 7.89
N LEU A 144 -2.93 12.39 7.96
CA LEU A 144 -1.58 12.88 8.26
C LEU A 144 -1.14 12.56 9.69
N GLU A 145 -2.06 12.55 10.65
CA GLU A 145 -1.79 12.14 12.03
C GLU A 145 -1.36 10.67 12.11
N VAL A 146 -2.06 9.78 11.40
CA VAL A 146 -1.66 8.36 11.31
C VAL A 146 -0.28 8.22 10.68
N LEU A 147 -0.01 8.91 9.58
CA LEU A 147 1.31 8.89 8.94
C LEU A 147 2.42 9.45 9.85
N MET A 148 2.11 10.45 10.68
CA MET A 148 3.05 10.95 11.70
C MET A 148 3.37 9.89 12.75
N HIS A 149 2.38 9.11 13.18
CA HIS A 149 2.61 7.99 14.08
C HIS A 149 3.47 6.89 13.44
N GLU A 150 3.20 6.54 12.19
CA GLU A 150 4.02 5.58 11.44
C GLU A 150 5.47 6.07 11.25
N TYR A 151 5.64 7.33 10.84
CA TYR A 151 6.96 7.95 10.68
C TYR A 151 7.76 7.93 11.99
N LYS A 152 7.15 8.36 13.11
CA LYS A 152 7.79 8.31 14.43
C LYS A 152 8.12 6.87 14.86
N GLY A 153 7.23 5.92 14.57
CA GLY A 153 7.46 4.51 14.83
C GLY A 153 8.68 3.97 14.09
N GLN A 154 8.82 4.30 12.80
CA GLN A 154 9.98 3.91 12.00
C GLN A 154 11.27 4.59 12.50
N MET A 155 11.21 5.87 12.85
CA MET A 155 12.34 6.58 13.47
C MET A 155 12.85 5.88 14.74
N ILE A 156 11.93 5.49 15.63
CA ILE A 156 12.26 4.75 16.85
C ILE A 156 12.82 3.35 16.51
N SER A 157 12.25 2.67 15.52
CA SER A 157 12.76 1.38 15.03
C SER A 157 14.21 1.47 14.59
N ARG A 158 14.62 2.58 13.95
CA ARG A 158 16.04 2.80 13.58
C ARG A 158 16.97 2.88 14.79
N GLU A 159 16.53 3.50 15.89
CA GLU A 159 17.33 3.60 17.13
C GLU A 159 17.72 2.20 17.64
N GLN A 160 16.90 1.17 17.39
CA GLN A 160 17.19 -0.22 17.80
C GLN A 160 18.43 -0.82 17.13
N PHE A 161 18.87 -0.24 16.01
CA PHE A 161 20.10 -0.66 15.32
C PHE A 161 21.34 0.11 15.79
N ASP A 162 21.20 1.10 16.69
CA ASP A 162 22.34 1.76 17.33
C ASP A 162 22.97 0.81 18.36
N PRO A 163 24.22 0.38 18.18
CA PRO A 163 24.89 -0.50 19.14
C PRO A 163 25.10 0.13 20.53
N ALA A 164 24.90 1.45 20.68
CA ALA A 164 24.98 2.16 21.95
C ALA A 164 23.62 2.32 22.66
N ILE A 165 22.51 1.83 22.08
CA ILE A 165 21.19 1.93 22.72
C ILE A 165 21.14 1.12 24.02
N THR A 166 20.56 1.70 25.08
CA THR A 166 20.40 1.01 26.36
C THR A 166 19.08 0.25 26.42
N ASN A 167 19.02 -0.81 27.23
CA ASN A 167 17.78 -1.57 27.44
C ASN A 167 16.65 -0.74 28.06
N GLU A 168 16.94 0.33 28.83
CA GLU A 168 15.88 1.23 29.33
C GLU A 168 15.30 2.15 28.24
N ARG A 169 15.98 2.24 27.08
CA ARG A 169 15.59 3.10 25.96
C ARG A 169 14.80 2.35 24.88
N ILE A 170 14.85 1.01 24.89
CA ILE A 170 14.04 0.09 24.08
C ILE A 170 12.66 -0.09 24.73
#